data_AF-A0A1J3GNS5-F1
#
_entry.id   AF-A0A1J3GNS5-F1
#
_cell.length_a   1.000
_cell.length_b   1.000
_cell.length_c   1.000
_cell.angle_alpha   90.00
_cell.angle_beta   90.00
_cell.angle_gamma   90.00
#
_symmetry.space_group_name_H-M   'P 1'
#
loop_
_entity.id
_entity.type
_entity.pdbx_description
1 polymer ?
#
loop_
_entity_poly.entity_id
_entity_poly.type
_entity_poly.pdbx_seq_one_letter_code
_entity_poly.pdbx_strand_id
1 'polypeptide(L)'
;INSRFLTPNQSKLAQNLIAIFTRQPFSTDDPELLRLAPELNTKVVETVLNGLKRWGLVYLFFNWASKQEGFRNDMYTYNAMASILLRARQNASLKALVGDVLSSRCLMSPGALGFFIRCLGNAGLVEEASSVFDRVREMGLCVPNA
;
A
#
# COMPACT_ATOMS: atom_id res chain seq x y z
N ILE A 1 17.39 -0.06 -16.62
CA ILE A 1 17.02 -1.49 -16.83
C ILE A 1 15.60 -1.68 -16.30
N ASN A 2 14.61 -1.65 -17.20
CA ASN A 2 13.18 -1.74 -16.87
C ASN A 2 12.82 -3.20 -16.54
N SER A 3 13.04 -3.60 -15.29
CA SER A 3 12.68 -4.93 -14.79
C SER A 3 11.19 -5.00 -14.45
N ARG A 4 10.32 -4.92 -15.48
CA ARG A 4 8.86 -5.07 -15.34
C ARG A 4 8.40 -6.53 -15.16
N PHE A 5 9.32 -7.49 -15.28
CA PHE A 5 9.01 -8.90 -15.16
C PHE A 5 9.27 -9.39 -13.72
N LEU A 6 8.28 -10.09 -13.17
CA LEU A 6 8.43 -10.89 -11.94
C LEU A 6 9.31 -12.10 -12.25
N THR A 7 10.22 -12.43 -11.34
CA THR A 7 10.90 -13.72 -11.44
C THR A 7 9.90 -14.85 -11.12
N PRO A 8 10.11 -16.09 -11.60
CA PRO A 8 9.27 -17.22 -11.26
C PRO A 8 9.11 -17.41 -9.73
N ASN A 9 10.16 -17.10 -8.95
CA ASN A 9 10.09 -17.14 -7.50
C ASN A 9 9.17 -16.06 -6.92
N GLN A 10 9.25 -14.82 -7.42
CA GLN A 10 8.36 -13.73 -6.99
C GLN A 10 6.90 -14.02 -7.33
N SER A 11 6.63 -14.58 -8.51
CA SER A 11 5.28 -15.01 -8.89
C SER A 11 4.75 -16.09 -7.97
N LYS A 12 5.56 -17.10 -7.65
CA LYS A 12 5.18 -18.18 -6.72
C LYS A 12 4.91 -17.66 -5.32
N LEU A 13 5.78 -16.78 -4.81
CA LEU A 13 5.61 -16.11 -3.52
C LEU A 13 4.30 -15.32 -3.46
N ALA A 14 4.00 -14.52 -4.49
CA ALA A 14 2.75 -13.76 -4.55
C ALA A 14 1.52 -14.68 -4.56
N GLN A 15 1.55 -15.79 -5.32
CA GLN A 15 0.45 -16.76 -5.33
C GLN A 15 0.26 -17.44 -3.96
N ASN A 16 1.34 -17.80 -3.28
CA ASN A 16 1.28 -18.38 -1.93
C ASN A 16 0.65 -17.38 -0.95
N LEU A 17 1.09 -16.12 -0.96
CA LEU A 17 0.49 -15.07 -0.13
C LEU A 17 -1.00 -14.89 -0.44
N ILE A 18 -1.39 -14.82 -1.72
CA ILE A 18 -2.81 -14.74 -2.10
C ILE A 18 -3.60 -15.94 -1.56
N ALA A 19 -3.07 -17.16 -1.67
CA ALA A 19 -3.71 -18.37 -1.16
C ALA A 19 -3.88 -18.33 0.37
N ILE A 20 -2.85 -17.89 1.10
CA ILE A 20 -2.89 -17.73 2.56
C ILE A 20 -3.91 -16.69 3.00
N PHE A 21 -4.00 -15.54 2.33
CA PHE A 21 -4.96 -14.49 2.68
C PHE A 21 -6.41 -14.83 2.25
N THR A 22 -6.60 -15.83 1.39
CA THR A 22 -7.93 -16.25 0.93
C THR A 22 -8.45 -17.51 1.62
N ARG A 23 -7.59 -18.34 2.24
CA ARG A 23 -8.03 -19.51 3.03
C ARG A 23 -8.82 -19.10 4.28
N GLN A 24 -9.61 -20.05 4.78
CA GLN A 24 -10.38 -19.92 6.01
C GLN A 24 -10.14 -21.14 6.91
N PRO A 25 -9.88 -20.96 8.22
CA PRO A 25 -9.71 -19.69 8.92
C PRO A 25 -8.39 -19.00 8.54
N PHE A 26 -8.39 -17.66 8.50
CA PHE A 26 -7.17 -16.86 8.35
C PHE A 26 -6.59 -16.53 9.73
N SER A 27 -5.26 -16.64 9.87
CA SER A 27 -4.52 -16.20 11.06
C SER A 27 -3.30 -15.39 10.64
N THR A 28 -3.02 -14.28 11.34
CA THR A 28 -1.79 -13.51 11.17
C THR A 28 -0.57 -14.21 11.75
N ASP A 29 -0.78 -15.17 12.67
CA ASP A 29 0.27 -15.94 13.34
C ASP A 29 0.59 -17.25 12.61
N ASP A 30 0.16 -17.35 11.36
CA ASP A 30 0.37 -18.54 10.57
C ASP A 30 1.86 -18.78 10.29
N PRO A 31 2.42 -19.96 10.62
CA PRO A 31 3.85 -20.22 10.44
C PRO A 31 4.32 -20.10 8.98
N GLU A 32 3.46 -20.44 8.02
CA GLU A 32 3.77 -20.29 6.60
C GLU A 32 3.85 -18.81 6.23
N LEU A 33 2.89 -18.01 6.71
CA LEU A 33 2.88 -16.57 6.48
C LEU A 33 4.13 -15.88 7.04
N LEU A 34 4.53 -16.25 8.27
CA LEU A 34 5.71 -15.71 8.93
C LEU A 34 7.01 -16.09 8.22
N ARG A 35 7.09 -17.29 7.62
CA ARG A 35 8.25 -17.70 6.81
C ARG A 35 8.40 -16.91 5.52
N LEU A 36 7.29 -16.44 4.95
CA LEU A 36 7.30 -15.68 3.70
C LEU A 36 7.53 -14.18 3.89
N ALA A 37 7.34 -13.66 5.11
CA ALA A 37 7.51 -12.23 5.43
C ALA A 37 8.88 -11.64 5.04
N PRO A 38 10.03 -12.30 5.29
CA PRO A 38 11.34 -11.76 4.94
C PRO A 38 11.60 -11.67 3.43
N GLU A 39 10.82 -12.37 2.60
CA GLU A 39 10.96 -12.37 1.15
C GLU A 39 10.17 -11.23 0.46
N LEU A 40 9.45 -10.42 1.24
CA LEU A 40 8.65 -9.31 0.73
C LEU A 40 9.51 -8.27 0.04
N ASN A 41 9.03 -7.84 -1.12
CA ASN A 41 9.55 -6.70 -1.86
C ASN A 41 8.38 -6.02 -2.58
N THR A 42 8.61 -4.80 -3.07
CA THR A 42 7.58 -3.96 -3.70
C THR A 42 6.82 -4.70 -4.80
N LYS A 43 7.51 -5.43 -5.68
CA LYS A 43 6.87 -6.13 -6.81
C LYS A 43 5.92 -7.23 -6.35
N VAL A 44 6.33 -7.99 -5.33
CA VAL A 44 5.50 -9.07 -4.76
C VAL A 44 4.26 -8.45 -4.12
N VAL A 45 4.42 -7.39 -3.33
CA VAL A 45 3.32 -6.67 -2.69
C VAL A 45 2.34 -6.12 -3.72
N GLU A 46 2.83 -5.43 -4.75
CA GLU A 46 1.99 -4.96 -5.87
C GLU A 46 1.20 -6.10 -6.53
N THR A 47 1.84 -7.25 -6.73
CA THR A 47 1.20 -8.42 -7.34
C THR A 47 0.08 -8.96 -6.46
N VAL A 48 0.31 -9.06 -5.15
CA VAL A 48 -0.71 -9.53 -4.19
C VAL A 48 -1.86 -8.54 -4.08
N LEU A 49 -1.58 -7.24 -4.01
CA LEU A 49 -2.60 -6.18 -3.98
C LEU A 49 -3.52 -6.23 -5.21
N ASN A 50 -2.96 -6.50 -6.39
CA ASN A 50 -3.71 -6.64 -7.64
C ASN A 50 -4.42 -7.99 -7.79
N GLY A 51 -3.90 -9.05 -7.16
CA GLY A 51 -4.47 -10.40 -7.21
C GLY A 51 -5.67 -10.59 -6.26
N LEU A 52 -5.70 -9.86 -5.14
CA LEU A 52 -6.80 -9.91 -4.18
C LEU A 52 -8.00 -9.09 -4.66
N LYS A 53 -9.16 -9.74 -4.82
CA LYS A 53 -10.38 -9.11 -5.37
C LYS A 53 -11.20 -8.34 -4.33
N ARG A 54 -11.09 -8.72 -3.05
CA ARG A 54 -11.88 -8.13 -1.95
C ARG A 54 -11.07 -7.04 -1.27
N TRP A 55 -11.57 -5.82 -1.25
CA TRP A 55 -10.88 -4.68 -0.61
C TRP A 55 -10.45 -4.99 0.84
N GLY A 56 -11.26 -5.73 1.59
CA GLY A 56 -10.94 -6.11 2.96
C GLY A 56 -9.71 -7.01 3.06
N LEU A 57 -9.53 -7.95 2.12
CA LEU A 57 -8.34 -8.80 2.07
C LEU A 57 -7.11 -8.01 1.60
N VAL A 58 -7.28 -7.13 0.61
CA VAL A 58 -6.22 -6.22 0.16
C VAL A 58 -5.73 -5.36 1.32
N TYR A 59 -6.65 -4.75 2.07
CA TYR A 59 -6.34 -3.89 3.21
C TYR A 59 -5.68 -4.67 4.35
N LEU A 60 -6.16 -5.89 4.64
CA LEU A 60 -5.56 -6.78 5.62
C LEU A 60 -4.12 -7.16 5.25
N PHE A 61 -3.89 -7.54 3.99
CA PHE A 61 -2.55 -7.84 3.48
C PHE A 61 -1.64 -6.61 3.55
N PHE A 62 -2.12 -5.44 3.11
CA PHE A 62 -1.35 -4.20 3.16
C PHE A 62 -0.91 -3.85 4.58
N ASN A 63 -1.83 -3.92 5.55
CA ASN A 63 -1.52 -3.65 6.95
C ASN A 63 -0.54 -4.68 7.53
N TRP A 64 -0.66 -5.95 7.16
CA TRP A 64 0.29 -6.98 7.56
C TRP A 64 1.67 -6.72 6.95
N ALA A 65 1.75 -6.48 5.65
CA ALA A 65 3.00 -6.21 4.93
C ALA A 65 3.73 -4.99 5.53
N SER A 66 2.99 -3.92 5.84
CA SER A 66 3.52 -2.68 6.44
C SER A 66 4.22 -2.88 7.79
N LYS A 67 3.95 -3.99 8.48
CA LYS A 67 4.52 -4.33 9.79
C LYS A 67 5.73 -5.26 9.69
N GLN A 68 6.04 -5.78 8.51
CA GLN A 68 7.14 -6.73 8.36
C GLN A 68 8.48 -6.01 8.37
N GLU A 69 9.43 -6.55 9.13
CA GLU A 69 10.78 -6.01 9.20
C GLU A 69 11.46 -6.08 7.82
N GLY A 70 12.16 -5.01 7.45
CA GLY A 70 12.85 -4.92 6.16
C GLY A 70 11.97 -4.52 4.97
N PHE A 71 10.65 -4.46 5.13
CA PHE A 71 9.74 -3.96 4.08
C PHE A 71 9.17 -2.58 4.44
N ARG A 72 9.09 -1.69 3.45
CA ARG A 72 8.44 -0.39 3.57
C ARG A 72 7.62 -0.12 2.32
N ASN A 73 6.38 0.31 2.49
CA ASN A 73 5.57 0.78 1.38
C ASN A 73 6.16 2.07 0.81
N ASP A 74 6.17 2.14 -0.51
CA ASP A 74 6.41 3.38 -1.22
C ASP A 74 5.10 4.10 -1.55
N MET A 75 5.21 5.31 -2.11
CA MET A 75 4.04 6.11 -2.46
C MET A 75 3.19 5.48 -3.56
N TYR A 76 3.76 4.63 -4.41
CA TYR A 76 2.98 3.90 -5.41
C TYR A 76 2.03 2.91 -4.73
N THR A 77 2.52 2.16 -3.75
CA THR A 77 1.74 1.21 -2.97
C THR A 77 0.63 1.92 -2.18
N TYR A 78 0.94 3.07 -1.56
CA TYR A 78 -0.08 3.91 -0.90
C TYR A 78 -1.17 4.40 -1.87
N ASN A 79 -0.80 4.84 -3.07
CA ASN A 79 -1.77 5.28 -4.07
C ASN A 79 -2.65 4.14 -4.59
N ALA A 80 -2.09 2.94 -4.76
CA ALA A 80 -2.86 1.75 -5.10
C ALA A 80 -3.92 1.46 -4.01
N MET A 81 -3.51 1.50 -2.73
CA MET A 81 -4.41 1.32 -1.60
C MET A 81 -5.48 2.41 -1.53
N ALA A 82 -5.10 3.69 -1.68
CA ALA A 82 -6.03 4.81 -1.67
C ALA A 82 -7.11 4.67 -2.76
N SER A 83 -6.71 4.26 -3.96
CA SER A 83 -7.63 4.00 -5.08
C SER A 83 -8.60 2.85 -4.77
N ILE A 84 -8.12 1.78 -4.14
CA ILE A 84 -8.96 0.63 -3.73
C ILE A 84 -9.97 1.05 -2.66
N LEU A 85 -9.53 1.75 -1.62
CA LEU A 85 -10.39 2.21 -0.52
C LEU A 85 -11.42 3.23 -0.99
N LEU A 86 -11.04 4.15 -1.88
CA LEU A 86 -11.97 5.11 -2.51
C LEU A 86 -13.07 4.39 -3.27
N ARG A 87 -12.73 3.43 -4.15
CA ARG A 87 -13.72 2.65 -4.91
C ARG A 87 -14.64 1.83 -4.00
N ALA A 88 -14.11 1.34 -2.89
CA ALA A 88 -14.86 0.60 -1.87
C ALA A 88 -15.63 1.50 -0.89
N ARG A 89 -15.55 2.83 -1.04
CA ARG A 89 -16.16 3.84 -0.15
C ARG A 89 -15.77 3.68 1.32
N GLN A 90 -14.55 3.23 1.57
CA GLN A 90 -14.00 3.02 2.93
C GLN A 90 -13.31 4.29 3.44
N ASN A 91 -14.09 5.34 3.68
CA ASN A 91 -13.56 6.66 4.01
C ASN A 91 -12.76 6.67 5.33
N ALA A 92 -13.16 5.89 6.33
CA ALA A 92 -12.44 5.79 7.60
C ALA A 92 -11.03 5.19 7.40
N SER A 93 -10.92 4.10 6.64
CA SER A 93 -9.63 3.50 6.31
C SER A 93 -8.79 4.40 5.41
N LEU A 94 -9.40 5.11 4.45
CA LEU A 94 -8.71 6.07 3.61
C LEU A 94 -8.16 7.24 4.42
N LYS A 95 -8.91 7.73 5.41
CA LYS A 95 -8.44 8.75 6.36
C LYS A 95 -7.29 8.23 7.21
N ALA A 96 -7.36 7.00 7.70
CA ALA A 96 -6.25 6.39 8.46
C ALA A 96 -4.96 6.29 7.63
N LEU A 97 -5.09 6.01 6.33
CA LEU A 97 -3.96 5.91 5.39
C LEU A 97 -3.12 7.21 5.30
N VAL A 98 -3.71 8.36 5.60
CA VAL A 98 -2.99 9.65 5.68
C VAL A 98 -1.92 9.63 6.77
N GLY A 99 -2.26 9.08 7.94
CA GLY A 99 -1.31 8.90 9.04
C GLY A 99 -0.18 7.94 8.66
N ASP A 100 -0.51 6.85 7.95
CA ASP A 100 0.46 5.87 7.50
C ASP A 100 1.46 6.48 6.49
N VAL A 101 0.97 7.26 5.52
CA VAL A 101 1.84 7.98 4.56
C VAL A 101 2.79 8.92 5.31
N LEU A 102 2.28 9.77 6.19
CA LEU A 102 3.09 10.76 6.91
C LEU A 102 4.11 10.11 7.86
N SER A 103 3.70 9.04 8.57
CA SER A 103 4.57 8.31 9.50
C SER A 103 5.66 7.51 8.78
N SER A 104 5.38 6.99 7.59
CA SER A 104 6.37 6.25 6.79
C SER A 104 7.51 7.14 6.27
N ARG A 105 7.28 8.46 6.21
CA ARG A 105 8.19 9.47 5.64
C ARG A 105 8.71 9.06 4.25
N CYS A 106 7.87 8.40 3.46
CA CYS A 106 8.27 7.98 2.11
C CYS A 106 8.39 9.20 1.19
N LEU A 107 9.44 9.21 0.37
CA LEU A 107 9.61 10.25 -0.65
C LEU A 107 8.61 10.02 -1.78
N MET A 108 8.10 11.11 -2.33
CA MET A 108 7.09 11.07 -3.38
C MET A 108 7.30 12.15 -4.43
N SER A 109 6.88 11.87 -5.66
CA SER A 109 6.82 12.89 -6.71
C SER A 109 5.58 13.76 -6.57
N PRO A 110 5.57 14.98 -7.15
CA PRO A 110 4.38 15.81 -7.18
C PRO A 110 3.16 15.11 -7.78
N GLY A 111 3.36 14.28 -8.81
CA GLY A 111 2.29 13.48 -9.42
C GLY A 111 1.74 12.41 -8.48
N ALA A 112 2.61 11.74 -7.72
CA ALA A 112 2.18 10.75 -6.73
C ALA A 112 1.40 11.38 -5.57
N LEU A 113 1.86 12.53 -5.06
CA LEU A 113 1.14 13.31 -4.04
C LEU A 113 -0.21 13.81 -4.56
N GLY A 114 -0.23 14.39 -5.77
CA GLY A 114 -1.45 14.91 -6.40
C GLY A 114 -2.51 13.83 -6.61
N PHE A 115 -2.09 12.61 -6.96
CA PHE A 115 -3.02 11.47 -7.05
C PHE A 115 -3.67 11.16 -5.69
N PHE A 116 -2.87 11.11 -4.62
CA PHE A 116 -3.35 10.82 -3.27
C PHE A 116 -4.34 11.88 -2.78
N ILE A 117 -4.00 13.16 -2.94
CA ILE A 117 -4.86 14.30 -2.60
C ILE A 117 -6.17 14.23 -3.38
N ARG A 118 -6.13 13.89 -4.67
CA ARG A 118 -7.35 13.72 -5.48
C ARG A 118 -8.22 12.58 -4.95
N CYS A 119 -7.64 11.48 -4.50
CA CYS A 119 -8.41 10.40 -3.88
C CYS A 119 -9.14 10.87 -2.61
N LEU A 120 -8.47 11.64 -1.74
CA LEU A 120 -9.08 12.22 -0.55
C LEU A 120 -10.21 13.19 -0.91
N GLY A 121 -9.97 14.10 -1.85
CA GLY A 121 -10.97 15.05 -2.34
C GLY A 121 -12.22 14.35 -2.91
N ASN A 122 -12.03 13.30 -3.70
CA ASN A 122 -13.14 12.50 -4.25
C ASN A 122 -13.94 11.74 -3.17
N ALA A 123 -13.33 11.47 -2.01
CA ALA A 123 -14.01 10.88 -0.85
C ALA A 123 -14.71 11.92 0.04
N GLY A 124 -14.59 13.23 -0.27
CA GLY A 124 -15.07 14.32 0.57
C GLY A 124 -14.17 14.64 1.77
N LEU A 125 -12.97 14.07 1.82
CA LEU A 125 -11.99 14.25 2.91
C LEU A 125 -11.11 15.48 2.64
N VAL A 126 -11.74 16.66 2.52
CA VAL A 126 -11.09 17.90 2.09
C VAL A 126 -10.05 18.37 3.12
N GLU A 127 -10.38 18.27 4.41
CA GLU A 127 -9.47 18.66 5.50
C GLU A 127 -8.23 17.76 5.52
N GLU A 128 -8.39 16.46 5.31
CA GLU A 128 -7.29 15.52 5.20
C GLU A 128 -6.43 15.77 3.96
N ALA A 129 -7.07 16.13 2.83
CA ALA A 129 -6.38 16.47 1.59
C ALA A 129 -5.49 17.72 1.74
N SER A 130 -5.99 18.75 2.43
CA SER A 130 -5.22 19.95 2.76
C SER A 130 -4.11 19.63 3.76
N SER A 131 -4.42 18.88 4.82
CA SER A 131 -3.46 18.50 5.86
C SER A 131 -2.29 17.70 5.30
N VAL A 132 -2.54 16.70 4.45
CA VAL A 132 -1.43 15.91 3.87
C VAL A 132 -0.54 16.76 2.97
N PHE A 133 -1.12 17.70 2.20
CA PHE A 133 -0.36 18.61 1.36
C PHE A 133 0.60 19.48 2.19
N ASP A 134 0.08 20.13 3.22
CA ASP A 134 0.88 21.01 4.08
C ASP A 134 1.96 20.22 4.82
N ARG A 135 1.62 19.06 5.38
CA ARG A 135 2.56 18.22 6.13
C ARG A 135 3.66 17.65 5.24
N VAL A 136 3.34 17.18 4.04
CA VAL A 136 4.34 16.69 3.08
C VAL A 136 5.29 17.81 2.64
N ARG A 137 4.77 19.04 2.47
CA ARG A 137 5.57 20.24 2.18
C ARG A 137 6.51 20.58 3.34
N GLU A 138 5.98 20.67 4.56
CA GLU A 138 6.76 20.98 5.78
C GLU A 138 7.88 19.96 6.03
N MET A 139 7.61 18.68 5.78
CA MET A 139 8.57 17.60 5.98
C MET A 139 9.56 17.43 4.82
N GLY A 140 9.39 18.17 3.71
CA GLY A 140 10.26 18.08 2.54
C GLY A 140 10.20 16.73 1.81
N LEU A 141 9.06 16.03 1.86
CA LEU A 141 8.93 14.67 1.31
C LEU A 141 8.58 14.65 -0.19
N CYS A 142 8.16 15.78 -0.76
CA CYS A 142 7.84 15.91 -2.18
C CYS A 142 9.08 16.34 -2.97
N VAL A 143 9.58 15.46 -3.84
CA VAL A 143 10.79 15.68 -4.64
C VAL A 143 10.39 15.69 -6.12
N PRO A 144 10.67 16.78 -6.88
CA PRO A 144 10.43 16.82 -8.31
C PRO A 144 11.16 15.68 -9.04
N ASN A 145 10.49 15.08 -10.03
CA ASN A 145 11.18 14.17 -10.93
C ASN A 145 12.22 14.98 -11.72
N ALA A 146 13.50 14.60 -11.64
CA ALA A 146 14.57 15.19 -12.43
C ALA A 146 14.48 14.77 -13.91
#